data_AF-W6NAA3-F1
#
_entry.id   AF-W6NAA3-F1
#
_cell.length_a   1.000
_cell.length_b   1.000
_cell.length_c   1.000
_cell.angle_alpha   90.00
_cell.angle_beta   90.00
_cell.angle_gamma   90.00
#
_symmetry.space_group_name_H-M   'P 1'
#
loop_
_entity.id
_entity.type
_entity.pdbx_description
1 polymer ?
#
loop_
_entity_poly.entity_id
_entity_poly.type
_entity_poly.pdbx_seq_one_letter_code
_entity_poly.pdbx_strand_id
1 'polypeptide(L)'
;MTTTSQSYKMCVDWIKAPAGKKVQIRVTALQGVNCNDGCWTHAIEAKIMADKKMTNSRICCSGQLNQIWPSALNPTPIVSYSIRQAATFTYQYRYV
;
A
#
# COMPACT_ATOMS: atom_id res chain seq x y z
N MET A 1 18.88 3.52 -25.72
CA MET A 1 19.29 2.70 -24.57
C MET A 1 18.36 3.01 -23.40
N THR A 2 17.36 2.18 -23.14
CA THR A 2 16.52 2.29 -21.95
C THR A 2 17.31 1.76 -20.75
N THR A 3 17.77 2.66 -19.89
CA THR A 3 18.41 2.33 -18.62
C THR A 3 17.38 1.72 -17.68
N THR A 4 17.15 0.41 -17.77
CA THR A 4 16.45 -0.34 -16.71
C THR A 4 17.35 -0.38 -15.48
N SER A 5 17.26 0.64 -14.65
CA SER A 5 17.81 0.64 -13.30
C SER A 5 17.25 -0.57 -12.54
N GLN A 6 18.10 -1.41 -11.94
CA GLN A 6 17.66 -2.46 -11.01
C GLN A 6 17.24 -1.89 -9.64
N SER A 7 16.77 -0.65 -9.59
CA SER A 7 16.41 -0.01 -8.32
C SER A 7 15.09 -0.57 -7.81
N TYR A 8 15.18 -1.26 -6.68
CA TYR A 8 14.06 -1.50 -5.79
C TYR A 8 13.97 -0.32 -4.82
N LYS A 9 12.77 0.25 -4.68
CA LYS A 9 12.47 1.28 -3.68
C LYS A 9 11.30 0.81 -2.85
N MET A 10 11.39 1.02 -1.54
CA MET A 10 10.34 0.69 -0.59
C MET A 10 10.23 1.78 0.46
N CYS A 11 8.99 2.13 0.80
CA CYS A 11 8.66 3.05 1.88
C CYS A 11 7.65 2.38 2.81
N VAL A 12 7.77 2.63 4.11
CA VAL A 12 6.82 2.15 5.11
C VAL A 12 6.33 3.33 5.93
N ASP A 13 5.06 3.65 5.77
CA ASP A 13 4.39 4.64 6.60
C ASP A 13 3.76 3.93 7.80
N TRP A 14 3.94 4.50 9.00
CA TRP A 14 3.38 3.96 10.24
C TRP A 14 2.30 4.90 10.78
N ILE A 15 1.05 4.47 10.68
CA ILE A 15 -0.10 5.26 11.13
C ILE A 15 -0.52 4.76 12.52
N LYS A 16 -0.31 5.58 13.55
CA LYS A 16 -0.69 5.25 14.93
C LYS A 16 -2.02 5.92 15.27
N ALA A 17 -3.05 5.13 15.51
CA ALA A 17 -4.33 5.65 15.99
C ALA A 17 -4.27 5.94 17.50
N PRO A 18 -5.04 6.93 17.99
CA PRO A 18 -5.26 7.14 19.42
C PRO A 18 -5.83 5.90 20.13
N ALA A 19 -5.76 5.88 21.47
CA ALA A 19 -6.35 4.81 22.26
C ALA A 19 -7.85 4.64 21.95
N GLY A 20 -8.31 3.39 21.83
CA GLY A 20 -9.70 3.07 21.51
C GLY A 20 -10.13 3.33 20.06
N LYS A 21 -9.23 3.81 19.20
CA LYS A 21 -9.51 4.07 17.77
C LYS A 21 -8.83 3.05 16.86
N LYS A 22 -9.43 2.82 15.69
CA LYS A 22 -8.83 2.02 14.61
C LYS A 22 -8.48 2.90 13.41
N VAL A 23 -7.51 2.46 12.60
CA VAL A 23 -7.21 3.10 11.32
C VAL A 23 -8.08 2.47 10.24
N GLN A 24 -8.74 3.29 9.43
CA GLN A 24 -9.29 2.89 8.14
C GLN A 24 -8.47 3.51 7.01
N ILE A 25 -8.19 2.74 5.96
CA ILE A 25 -7.35 3.14 4.83
C ILE A 25 -8.12 2.99 3.53
N ARG A 26 -7.89 3.94 2.60
CA ARG A 26 -8.40 3.92 1.23
C ARG A 26 -7.32 4.39 0.27
N VAL A 27 -7.00 3.60 -0.75
CA VAL A 27 -6.12 4.04 -1.84
C VAL A 27 -6.98 4.73 -2.90
N THR A 28 -6.59 5.94 -3.32
CA THR A 28 -7.41 6.79 -4.19
C THR A 28 -6.80 7.00 -5.58
N ALA A 29 -5.49 6.91 -5.74
CA ALA A 29 -4.84 7.03 -7.04
C ALA A 29 -3.54 6.21 -7.15
N LEU A 30 -3.24 5.81 -8.37
CA LEU A 30 -2.02 5.11 -8.78
C LEU A 30 -1.44 5.82 -10.00
N GLN A 31 -0.15 6.15 -9.98
CA GLN A 31 0.55 6.80 -11.09
C GLN A 31 1.88 6.09 -11.34
N GLY A 32 2.20 5.76 -12.59
CA GLY A 32 3.40 4.98 -12.93
C GLY A 32 3.37 3.52 -12.42
N VAL A 33 2.17 2.97 -12.19
CA VAL A 33 1.97 1.63 -11.64
C VAL A 33 1.51 0.68 -12.75
N ASN A 34 2.22 -0.43 -12.90
CA ASN A 34 1.81 -1.51 -13.81
C ASN A 34 0.85 -2.48 -13.07
N CYS A 35 -0.35 -2.64 -13.60
CA CYS A 35 -1.31 -3.64 -13.15
C CYS A 35 -0.92 -5.00 -13.74
N ASN A 36 -0.15 -5.76 -12.97
CA ASN A 36 0.27 -7.12 -13.30
C ASN A 36 -0.35 -8.08 -12.29
N ASP A 37 -0.59 -9.33 -12.69
CA ASP A 37 -1.07 -10.35 -11.77
C ASP A 37 -0.11 -10.49 -10.57
N GLY A 38 -0.70 -10.47 -9.38
CA GLY A 38 0.04 -10.47 -8.11
C GLY A 38 0.79 -9.16 -7.81
N CYS A 39 0.65 -8.09 -8.60
CA CYS A 39 1.24 -6.77 -8.35
C CYS A 39 2.75 -6.77 -8.06
N TRP A 40 3.51 -7.68 -8.68
CA TRP A 40 4.89 -7.95 -8.28
C TRP A 40 5.89 -6.82 -8.58
N THR A 41 5.57 -5.91 -9.51
CA THR A 41 6.46 -4.78 -9.89
C THR A 41 6.23 -3.52 -9.04
N HIS A 42 4.97 -3.21 -8.71
CA HIS A 42 4.55 -1.99 -8.03
C HIS A 42 3.34 -2.32 -7.18
N ALA A 43 3.36 -1.95 -5.90
CA ALA A 43 2.17 -2.06 -5.08
C ALA A 43 2.21 -1.13 -3.87
N ILE A 44 1.02 -0.82 -3.38
CA ILE A 44 0.79 -0.39 -2.00
C ILE A 44 0.04 -1.51 -1.26
N GLU A 45 0.49 -1.83 -0.06
CA GLU A 45 -0.03 -2.88 0.80
C GLU A 45 -0.29 -2.29 2.20
N ALA A 46 -1.56 -2.12 2.54
CA ALA A 46 -1.94 -1.83 3.91
C ALA A 46 -1.96 -3.13 4.72
N LYS A 47 -1.12 -3.23 5.76
CA LYS A 47 -1.09 -4.39 6.65
C LYS A 47 -2.25 -4.29 7.64
N ILE A 48 -3.40 -4.84 7.26
CA ILE A 48 -4.67 -4.68 7.98
C ILE A 48 -5.11 -5.93 8.75
N MET A 49 -4.59 -7.11 8.41
CA MET A 49 -4.87 -8.36 9.12
C MET A 49 -4.12 -8.46 10.46
N ALA A 50 -4.69 -9.21 11.40
CA ALA A 50 -4.15 -9.36 12.76
C ALA A 50 -2.78 -10.07 12.80
N ASP A 51 -2.56 -11.05 11.92
CA ASP A 51 -1.24 -11.67 11.76
C ASP A 51 -0.31 -10.77 10.94
N LYS A 52 0.71 -10.23 11.63
CA LYS A 52 1.72 -9.34 11.04
C LYS A 52 2.60 -10.02 9.98
N LYS A 53 2.68 -11.36 9.97
CA LYS A 53 3.49 -12.11 9.00
C LYS A 53 2.76 -12.32 7.68
N MET A 54 1.43 -12.16 7.66
CA MET A 54 0.63 -12.41 6.47
C MET A 54 0.76 -11.28 5.45
N THR A 55 0.94 -11.64 4.18
CA THR A 55 0.81 -10.71 3.07
C THR A 55 -0.66 -10.36 2.87
N ASN A 56 -0.97 -9.09 3.00
CA ASN A 56 -2.27 -8.51 2.72
C ASN A 56 -2.40 -8.24 1.22
N SER A 57 -3.62 -7.87 0.81
CA SER A 57 -3.88 -7.56 -0.60
C SER A 57 -2.98 -6.41 -1.08
N ARG A 58 -2.31 -6.65 -2.20
CA ARG A 58 -1.46 -5.66 -2.88
C ARG A 58 -2.31 -4.93 -3.90
N ILE A 59 -2.31 -3.60 -3.84
CA ILE A 59 -3.09 -2.73 -4.71
C ILE A 59 -2.18 -2.18 -5.80
N CYS A 60 -2.48 -2.51 -7.06
CA CYS A 60 -1.79 -1.99 -8.24
C CYS A 60 -2.70 -1.76 -9.46
N CYS A 61 -3.99 -2.10 -9.36
CA CYS A 61 -4.95 -1.96 -10.46
C CYS A 61 -6.06 -0.97 -10.10
N SER A 62 -6.56 -0.23 -11.09
CA SER A 62 -7.59 0.80 -10.88
C SER A 62 -8.89 0.25 -10.27
N GLY A 63 -9.27 -0.98 -10.60
CA GLY A 63 -10.46 -1.65 -10.03
C GLY A 63 -10.36 -1.97 -8.53
N GLN A 64 -9.16 -1.86 -7.93
CA GLN A 64 -8.93 -2.07 -6.50
C GLN A 64 -8.98 -0.76 -5.71
N LEU A 65 -9.07 0.39 -6.39
CA LEU A 65 -9.10 1.69 -5.74
C LEU A 65 -10.42 1.92 -5.01
N ASN A 66 -10.36 2.85 -4.07
CA ASN A 66 -11.50 3.37 -3.34
C ASN A 66 -12.23 2.39 -2.40
N GLN A 67 -11.66 1.20 -2.20
CA GLN A 67 -12.10 0.26 -1.17
C GLN A 67 -11.65 0.75 0.22
N ILE A 68 -12.50 0.56 1.22
CA ILE A 68 -12.25 0.99 2.60
C ILE A 68 -11.87 -0.22 3.44
N TRP A 69 -10.68 -0.18 4.03
CA TRP A 69 -10.13 -1.28 4.79
C TRP A 69 -9.91 -0.89 6.26
N PRO A 70 -10.60 -1.52 7.22
CA PRO A 70 -10.29 -1.36 8.63
C PRO A 70 -9.06 -2.19 9.01
N SER A 71 -8.13 -1.58 9.73
CA SER A 71 -6.95 -2.27 10.27
C SER A 71 -7.24 -2.92 11.62
N ALA A 72 -6.79 -4.17 11.77
CA ALA A 72 -6.68 -4.85 13.05
C ALA A 72 -5.39 -4.49 13.81
N LEU A 73 -4.48 -3.73 13.20
CA LEU A 73 -3.18 -3.34 13.77
C LEU A 73 -3.16 -1.87 14.18
N ASN A 74 -2.54 -1.57 15.32
CA ASN A 74 -2.21 -0.21 15.73
C ASN A 74 -0.83 -0.20 16.41
N PRO A 75 0.22 0.40 15.82
CA PRO A 75 0.20 1.17 14.56
C PRO A 75 -0.06 0.29 13.33
N THR A 76 -0.69 0.87 12.29
CA THR A 76 -0.90 0.23 11.00
C THR A 76 0.26 0.55 10.04
N PRO A 77 1.02 -0.45 9.58
CA PRO A 77 2.01 -0.27 8.53
C PRO A 77 1.38 -0.22 7.14
N ILE A 78 1.77 0.77 6.34
CA ILE A 78 1.44 0.89 4.93
C ILE A 78 2.73 0.76 4.13
N VAL A 79 2.90 -0.35 3.44
CA VAL A 79 4.12 -0.66 2.68
C VAL A 79 3.89 -0.31 1.22
N SER A 80 4.74 0.51 0.63
CA SER A 80 4.74 0.76 -0.81
C SER A 80 6.07 0.36 -1.41
N TYR A 81 6.04 -0.24 -2.59
CA TYR A 81 7.25 -0.58 -3.32
C TYR A 81 7.12 -0.36 -4.83
N SER A 82 8.28 -0.18 -5.45
CA SER A 82 8.42 -0.10 -6.90
C SER A 82 9.73 -0.73 -7.36
N ILE A 83 9.69 -1.32 -8.55
CA ILE A 83 10.82 -1.95 -9.23
C ILE A 83 11.01 -1.26 -10.58
N ARG A 84 12.27 -0.92 -10.92
CA ARG A 84 12.72 -0.38 -12.23
C ARG A 84 12.21 0.99 -12.64
N GLN A 85 11.03 1.42 -12.20
CA GLN A 85 10.44 2.72 -12.50
C GLN A 85 9.80 3.32 -11.24
N ALA A 86 9.73 4.65 -11.18
CA ALA A 86 9.06 5.33 -10.09
C ALA A 86 7.55 5.10 -10.14
N ALA A 87 6.93 4.93 -8.98
CA ALA A 87 5.48 4.89 -8.83
C ALA A 87 5.04 5.81 -7.69
N THR A 88 3.89 6.43 -7.88
CA THR A 88 3.24 7.25 -6.85
C THR A 88 1.91 6.64 -6.48
N PHE A 89 1.72 6.41 -5.18
CA PHE A 89 0.50 5.89 -4.60
C PHE A 89 -0.12 6.99 -3.75
N THR A 90 -1.38 7.34 -4.01
CA THR A 90 -2.13 8.27 -3.17
C THR A 90 -3.12 7.48 -2.33
N TYR A 91 -3.05 7.65 -1.01
CA TYR A 91 -3.99 7.03 -0.08
C TYR A 91 -4.46 8.04 0.96
N GLN A 92 -5.61 7.76 1.52
CA GLN A 92 -6.23 8.48 2.62
C GLN A 92 -6.38 7.53 3.80
N TYR A 93 -6.34 8.09 5.01
CA TYR A 93 -6.67 7.36 6.22
C TYR A 93 -7.58 8.20 7.11
N ARG A 94 -8.32 7.52 7.99
CA ARG A 94 -9.07 8.15 9.08
C ARG A 94 -9.06 7.28 10.31
N TYR A 95 -9.30 7.90 11.46
CA TYR A 95 -9.54 7.18 12.71
C TYR A 95 -11.04 6.95 12.89
N VAL A 96 -11.42 5.72 13.23
CA VAL A 96 -12.80 5.34 13.58
C VAL A 96 -12.88 4.88 15.02
#